data_AF-A0A522Z6K2-F1
#
_entry.id   AF-A0A522Z6K2-F1
#
_cell.length_a   1.000
_cell.length_b   1.000
_cell.length_c   1.000
_cell.angle_alpha   90.00
_cell.angle_beta   90.00
_cell.angle_gamma   90.00
#
_symmetry.space_group_name_H-M   'P 1'
#
loop_
_entity.id
_entity.type
_entity.pdbx_description
1 polymer ?
#
loop_
_entity_poly.entity_id
_entity_poly.type
_entity_poly.pdbx_seq_one_letter_code
_entity_poly.pdbx_strand_id
1 'polypeptide(L)'
;MKRAAALALCVLLVPPAGALSVIDSKHDLSADSATTGPRAVSEKGSCVFCHAVHQPARVQSLWGRADSAETFTFYSSNYLNNYLGMAAPTMTDLQGSRSKLCLSCHDGLTALGAVYNLPSPIAVQGSLSASAVIGKDLSNDHPVLYDVKPGAGPPTQPGTNPEIVLPPAGDKVRVYGETNRVECTSCHDPHDNANGKFLVKSNANAALCTTCHQKTGWTASAHATSNKAYTPPGGAATTVGEYSCRSCHQTHGANPAQAYILRGAEEATCYGCHGSPPLTGAKNVKAAFAKAYKHPTESKSGLHKNPETDASNLGNGARHAECWDCHNPHQAKTGTHAVGSNAVGQVLLGQWGAEPSYGGTPFTAPSSYTRQPFTNTTSFKEYQLCFKCHSSYAYSNTPPTGATDQAIEFNPANPSYHNVGVPGAASKARTAPPAASAYVSPWTSQSVMTCSDCHGSESDADPRGVHGAANARVLRGQWTAQTGTSGNSAGHLCFRCHAESAYSAAATQGASATAFSSGSKNYHKSHTGRGVGCMSCHAKIPHGFTRARLIVTTTDPVAYRGTAEGLTLWTPAPGAYARASCSTTAGCH
;
A
#
# COMPACT_ATOMS: atom_id res chain seq x y z
N MET A 1 66.82 41.71 -36.81
CA MET A 1 66.25 40.61 -37.62
C MET A 1 65.04 40.06 -36.89
N LYS A 2 63.82 40.39 -37.36
CA LYS A 2 62.56 39.91 -36.79
C LYS A 2 62.22 38.57 -37.45
N ARG A 3 62.02 37.50 -36.66
CA ARG A 3 61.41 36.25 -37.14
C ARG A 3 60.03 36.14 -36.50
N ALA A 4 59.00 36.32 -37.32
CA ALA A 4 57.62 36.03 -36.96
C ALA A 4 57.36 34.54 -37.19
N ALA A 5 56.90 33.83 -36.17
CA ALA A 5 56.39 32.47 -36.29
C ALA A 5 54.86 32.54 -36.36
N ALA A 6 54.30 32.12 -37.50
CA ALA A 6 52.87 32.00 -37.70
C ALA A 6 52.37 30.73 -36.98
N LEU A 7 51.43 30.90 -36.04
CA LEU A 7 50.73 29.80 -35.39
C LEU A 7 49.46 29.49 -36.21
N ALA A 8 49.46 28.36 -36.91
CA ALA A 8 48.30 27.89 -37.67
C ALA A 8 47.27 27.27 -36.71
N LEU A 9 46.11 27.91 -36.58
CA LEU A 9 44.97 27.41 -35.83
C LEU A 9 44.20 26.41 -36.70
N CYS A 10 44.43 25.11 -36.49
CA CYS A 10 43.60 24.05 -37.06
C CYS A 10 42.24 24.04 -36.35
N VAL A 11 41.24 24.67 -36.97
CA VAL A 11 39.83 24.48 -36.63
C VAL A 11 39.42 23.08 -37.11
N LEU A 12 39.41 22.11 -36.19
CA LEU A 12 38.74 20.82 -36.41
C LEU A 12 37.23 21.07 -36.39
N LEU A 13 36.64 21.18 -37.58
CA LEU A 13 35.20 21.06 -37.78
C LEU A 13 34.80 19.61 -37.46
N VAL A 14 34.38 19.37 -36.21
CA VAL A 14 33.62 18.17 -35.85
C VAL A 14 32.24 18.32 -36.48
N PRO A 15 31.82 17.48 -37.44
CA PRO A 15 30.44 17.51 -37.91
C PRO A 15 29.53 17.15 -36.73
N PRO A 16 28.35 17.76 -36.59
CA PRO A 16 27.40 17.31 -35.58
C PRO A 16 27.07 15.85 -35.90
N ALA A 17 27.43 14.95 -34.99
CA ALA A 17 27.04 13.55 -35.02
C ALA A 17 25.54 13.44 -34.69
N GLY A 18 24.70 13.97 -35.58
CA GLY A 18 23.29 13.60 -35.70
C GLY A 18 23.19 12.49 -36.74
N ALA A 19 23.90 11.37 -36.52
CA ALA A 19 23.62 10.17 -37.29
C ALA A 19 22.14 9.83 -37.05
N LEU A 20 21.37 9.64 -38.12
CA LEU A 20 19.98 9.17 -38.03
C LEU A 20 19.98 7.84 -37.28
N SER A 21 19.76 7.89 -35.97
CA SER A 21 19.77 6.71 -35.09
C SER A 21 18.59 5.76 -35.33
N VAL A 22 17.75 6.10 -36.32
CA VAL A 22 16.77 5.20 -36.93
C VAL A 22 17.47 4.10 -37.71
N ILE A 23 18.56 4.40 -38.41
CA ILE A 23 19.34 3.41 -39.17
C ILE A 23 19.89 2.37 -38.19
N ASP A 24 19.79 1.10 -38.57
CA ASP A 24 20.14 -0.05 -37.73
C ASP A 24 19.37 -0.10 -36.38
N SER A 25 18.23 0.57 -36.27
CA SER A 25 17.30 0.39 -35.15
C SER A 25 16.23 -0.66 -35.47
N LYS A 26 15.36 -0.95 -34.50
CA LYS A 26 14.16 -1.78 -34.74
C LYS A 26 13.14 -1.15 -35.69
N HIS A 27 13.27 0.15 -35.99
CA HIS A 27 12.43 0.86 -36.96
C HIS A 27 13.12 1.03 -38.33
N ASP A 28 14.36 0.53 -38.48
CA ASP A 28 14.97 0.40 -39.80
C ASP A 28 14.44 -0.86 -40.47
N LEU A 29 13.38 -0.69 -41.26
CA LEU A 29 12.76 -1.75 -42.05
C LEU A 29 13.44 -1.92 -43.42
N SER A 30 14.54 -1.22 -43.71
CA SER A 30 15.26 -1.39 -44.97
C SER A 30 15.90 -2.78 -45.09
N ALA A 31 16.18 -3.21 -46.31
CA ALA A 31 16.85 -4.47 -46.62
C ALA A 31 18.30 -4.50 -46.10
N ASP A 32 18.91 -3.34 -45.91
CA ASP A 32 20.30 -3.19 -45.45
C ASP A 32 20.42 -3.09 -43.91
N SER A 33 19.30 -3.09 -43.18
CA SER A 33 19.28 -3.00 -41.71
C SER A 33 20.05 -4.14 -41.03
N ALA A 34 20.99 -3.78 -40.16
CA ALA A 34 21.78 -4.73 -39.37
C ALA A 34 21.02 -5.27 -38.14
N THR A 35 19.87 -4.69 -37.80
CA THR A 35 19.09 -5.09 -36.62
C THR A 35 18.12 -6.22 -36.92
N THR A 36 18.02 -7.17 -35.98
CA THR A 36 17.05 -8.28 -36.09
C THR A 36 15.60 -7.78 -36.04
N GLY A 37 14.73 -8.34 -36.88
CA GLY A 37 13.31 -7.97 -36.92
C GLY A 37 12.73 -8.02 -38.33
N PRO A 38 11.56 -7.42 -38.53
CA PRO A 38 11.00 -7.23 -39.87
C PRO A 38 11.92 -6.37 -40.72
N ARG A 39 12.12 -6.78 -41.99
CA ARG A 39 12.91 -6.01 -42.95
C ARG A 39 12.39 -6.22 -44.36
N ALA A 40 12.60 -5.24 -45.22
CA ALA A 40 12.25 -5.35 -46.62
C ALA A 40 13.12 -6.37 -47.34
N VAL A 41 12.57 -6.96 -48.41
CA VAL A 41 13.31 -7.87 -49.29
C VAL A 41 14.36 -7.12 -50.11
N SER A 42 14.03 -5.92 -50.57
CA SER A 42 14.86 -5.15 -51.51
C SER A 42 14.86 -3.64 -51.30
N GLU A 43 13.88 -3.07 -50.61
CA GLU A 43 13.80 -1.62 -50.37
C GLU A 43 14.92 -1.18 -49.41
N LYS A 44 15.66 -0.14 -49.78
CA LYS A 44 16.84 0.35 -49.03
C LYS A 44 16.58 1.63 -48.25
N GLY A 45 15.54 2.39 -48.58
CA GLY A 45 15.19 3.62 -47.89
C GLY A 45 14.44 3.36 -46.59
N SER A 46 15.07 3.60 -45.43
CA SER A 46 14.41 3.41 -44.13
C SER A 46 13.24 4.38 -43.89
N CYS A 47 13.29 5.59 -44.47
CA CYS A 47 12.27 6.62 -44.24
C CYS A 47 10.95 6.38 -45.00
N VAL A 48 10.98 5.61 -46.09
CA VAL A 48 9.81 5.41 -46.97
C VAL A 48 8.66 4.67 -46.26
N PHE A 49 9.00 3.92 -45.21
CA PHE A 49 8.02 3.19 -44.39
C PHE A 49 7.17 4.11 -43.52
N CYS A 50 7.66 5.31 -43.21
CA CYS A 50 6.98 6.29 -42.35
C CYS A 50 6.52 7.53 -43.11
N HIS A 51 7.31 8.01 -44.06
CA HIS A 51 7.09 9.31 -44.71
C HIS A 51 6.63 9.20 -46.14
N ALA A 52 5.76 10.13 -46.54
CA ALA A 52 5.43 10.41 -47.93
C ALA A 52 6.15 11.66 -48.44
N VAL A 53 6.45 11.70 -49.74
CA VAL A 53 7.02 12.88 -50.40
C VAL A 53 5.96 13.80 -51.01
N HIS A 54 4.78 13.25 -51.35
CA HIS A 54 3.70 13.99 -52.04
C HIS A 54 2.28 13.60 -51.56
N GLN A 55 2.00 13.78 -50.26
CA GLN A 55 0.66 13.60 -49.69
C GLN A 55 0.23 14.82 -48.88
N PRO A 56 -1.08 15.03 -48.62
CA PRO A 56 -1.51 15.99 -47.63
C PRO A 56 -0.90 15.66 -46.25
N ALA A 57 -0.44 16.68 -45.53
CA ALA A 57 0.10 16.47 -44.19
C ALA A 57 -0.99 15.98 -43.23
N ARG A 58 -0.68 14.94 -42.46
CA ARG A 58 -1.47 14.45 -41.33
C ARG A 58 -0.79 14.92 -40.05
N VAL A 59 -1.49 15.65 -39.18
CA VAL A 59 -0.93 16.21 -37.92
C VAL A 59 0.45 16.89 -38.11
N GLN A 60 0.57 17.68 -39.18
CA GLN A 60 1.78 18.40 -39.63
C GLN A 60 2.93 17.53 -40.18
N SER A 61 2.71 16.22 -40.38
CA SER A 61 3.71 15.30 -40.93
C SER A 61 3.22 14.68 -42.24
N LEU A 62 4.09 14.55 -43.24
CA LEU A 62 3.80 13.76 -44.44
C LEU A 62 3.88 12.28 -44.08
N TRP A 63 2.77 11.69 -43.63
CA TRP A 63 2.72 10.29 -43.21
C TRP A 63 2.44 9.38 -44.40
N GLY A 64 3.33 8.42 -44.63
CA GLY A 64 3.33 7.55 -45.80
C GLY A 64 2.43 6.32 -45.68
N ARG A 65 1.55 6.25 -44.67
CA ARG A 65 0.75 5.05 -44.40
C ARG A 65 -0.70 5.41 -44.15
N ALA A 66 -1.59 4.48 -44.49
CA ALA A 66 -2.99 4.57 -44.16
C ALA A 66 -3.22 4.37 -42.66
N ASP A 67 -4.26 5.03 -42.14
CA ASP A 67 -4.75 4.74 -40.81
C ASP A 67 -5.45 3.38 -40.79
N SER A 68 -5.20 2.63 -39.72
CA SER A 68 -5.98 1.44 -39.41
C SER A 68 -7.47 1.80 -39.27
N ALA A 69 -8.35 1.10 -39.98
CA ALA A 69 -9.81 1.28 -39.90
C ALA A 69 -10.43 0.71 -38.61
N GLU A 70 -9.59 0.15 -37.74
CA GLU A 70 -10.01 -0.54 -36.53
C GLU A 70 -10.46 0.42 -35.43
N THR A 71 -11.37 -0.09 -34.60
CA THR A 71 -11.81 0.57 -33.37
C THR A 71 -10.87 0.21 -32.23
N PHE A 72 -10.46 1.23 -31.47
CA PHE A 72 -9.55 1.08 -30.33
C PHE A 72 -10.31 1.20 -29.01
N THR A 73 -9.90 0.41 -28.02
CA THR A 73 -10.36 0.54 -26.64
C THR A 73 -9.41 1.47 -25.90
N PHE A 74 -9.93 2.52 -25.26
CA PHE A 74 -9.11 3.48 -24.50
C PHE A 74 -9.04 3.10 -23.02
N TYR A 75 -7.96 3.53 -22.37
CA TYR A 75 -7.79 3.41 -20.93
C TYR A 75 -8.94 4.05 -20.17
N SER A 76 -9.30 3.47 -19.02
CA SER A 76 -10.34 4.01 -18.15
C SER A 76 -10.05 3.58 -16.71
N SER A 77 -10.35 4.44 -15.74
CA SER A 77 -10.21 4.09 -14.33
C SER A 77 -11.14 4.93 -13.46
N ASN A 78 -11.47 4.42 -12.27
CA ASN A 78 -12.23 5.18 -11.28
C ASN A 78 -11.59 6.53 -10.95
N TYR A 79 -10.25 6.59 -10.96
CA TYR A 79 -9.52 7.84 -10.70
C TYR A 79 -9.65 8.85 -11.84
N LEU A 80 -9.49 8.44 -13.10
CA LEU A 80 -9.69 9.37 -14.23
C LEU A 80 -11.14 9.85 -14.31
N ASN A 81 -12.09 8.93 -14.18
CA ASN A 81 -13.49 9.20 -14.45
C ASN A 81 -14.15 9.96 -13.29
N ASN A 82 -14.02 9.44 -12.07
CA ASN A 82 -14.73 9.97 -10.92
C ASN A 82 -13.94 11.09 -10.23
N TYR A 83 -12.61 11.09 -10.36
CA TYR A 83 -11.75 12.01 -9.63
C TYR A 83 -11.17 13.14 -10.47
N LEU A 84 -10.74 12.87 -11.71
CA LEU A 84 -10.26 13.93 -12.60
C LEU A 84 -11.36 14.49 -13.51
N GLY A 85 -12.55 13.86 -13.53
CA GLY A 85 -13.65 14.23 -14.42
C GLY A 85 -13.25 14.18 -15.90
N MET A 86 -12.27 13.34 -16.24
CA MET A 86 -11.76 13.24 -17.60
C MET A 86 -12.66 12.32 -18.40
N ALA A 87 -13.24 12.86 -19.49
CA ALA A 87 -13.92 12.03 -20.47
C ALA A 87 -12.92 11.10 -21.16
N ALA A 88 -13.36 9.88 -21.46
CA ALA A 88 -12.57 8.98 -22.29
C ALA A 88 -12.39 9.57 -23.70
N PRO A 89 -11.19 9.45 -24.29
CA PRO A 89 -10.95 9.82 -25.69
C PRO A 89 -11.91 9.10 -26.64
N THR A 90 -12.15 9.73 -27.78
CA THR A 90 -12.97 9.18 -28.84
C THR A 90 -12.12 8.67 -30.00
N MET A 91 -12.73 7.91 -30.91
CA MET A 91 -12.07 7.56 -32.17
C MET A 91 -11.72 8.81 -33.00
N THR A 92 -12.49 9.89 -32.88
CA THR A 92 -12.19 11.18 -33.53
C THR A 92 -10.93 11.81 -32.95
N ASP A 93 -10.76 11.79 -31.62
CA ASP A 93 -9.53 12.24 -30.97
C ASP A 93 -8.31 11.47 -31.49
N LEU A 94 -8.46 10.16 -31.63
CA LEU A 94 -7.39 9.29 -32.12
C LEU A 94 -7.06 9.58 -33.61
N GLN A 95 -8.07 9.72 -34.48
CA GLN A 95 -7.84 10.01 -35.90
C GLN A 95 -7.06 11.32 -36.13
N GLY A 96 -7.25 12.33 -35.29
CA GLY A 96 -6.49 13.58 -35.35
C GLY A 96 -5.14 13.55 -34.62
N SER A 97 -4.68 12.40 -34.13
CA SER A 97 -3.55 12.34 -33.19
C SER A 97 -2.23 11.90 -33.80
N ARG A 98 -1.14 12.17 -33.05
CA ARG A 98 0.20 11.67 -33.36
C ARG A 98 0.37 10.20 -32.98
N SER A 99 -0.33 9.75 -31.94
CA SER A 99 -0.33 8.35 -31.51
C SER A 99 -0.87 7.42 -32.60
N LYS A 100 -1.88 7.88 -33.37
CA LYS A 100 -2.43 7.08 -34.48
C LYS A 100 -1.44 6.81 -35.62
N LEU A 101 -0.44 7.68 -35.83
CA LEU A 101 0.65 7.40 -36.76
C LEU A 101 1.40 6.13 -36.36
N CYS A 102 1.74 5.99 -35.08
CA CYS A 102 2.45 4.83 -34.56
C CYS A 102 1.59 3.55 -34.69
N LEU A 103 0.29 3.68 -34.41
CA LEU A 103 -0.64 2.56 -34.49
C LEU A 103 -0.88 2.06 -35.92
N SER A 104 -0.47 2.75 -36.99
CA SER A 104 -0.53 2.20 -38.35
C SER A 104 0.54 1.12 -38.65
N CYS A 105 1.43 0.86 -37.68
CA CYS A 105 2.33 -0.29 -37.66
C CYS A 105 2.10 -1.19 -36.45
N HIS A 106 1.81 -0.56 -35.29
CA HIS A 106 1.75 -1.24 -33.99
C HIS A 106 0.37 -1.81 -33.64
N ASP A 107 -0.66 -1.63 -34.49
CA ASP A 107 -1.99 -2.24 -34.33
C ASP A 107 -2.01 -3.76 -34.46
N GLY A 108 -0.93 -4.36 -34.98
CA GLY A 108 -0.81 -5.81 -35.20
C GLY A 108 -1.61 -6.33 -36.39
N LEU A 109 -2.16 -5.46 -37.22
CA LEU A 109 -3.05 -5.82 -38.34
C LEU A 109 -2.57 -5.23 -39.66
N THR A 110 -2.12 -3.98 -39.66
CA THR A 110 -1.70 -3.30 -40.88
C THR A 110 -0.36 -3.83 -41.34
N ALA A 111 -0.28 -4.28 -42.59
CA ALA A 111 0.97 -4.80 -43.16
C ALA A 111 2.08 -3.73 -43.12
N LEU A 112 3.27 -4.09 -42.63
CA LEU A 112 4.39 -3.16 -42.47
C LEU A 112 4.85 -2.52 -43.80
N GLY A 113 4.68 -3.21 -44.93
CA GLY A 113 5.00 -2.69 -46.25
C GLY A 113 3.93 -1.84 -46.92
N ALA A 114 2.74 -1.68 -46.30
CA ALA A 114 1.65 -0.91 -46.87
C ALA A 114 1.94 0.60 -46.77
N VAL A 115 2.53 1.16 -47.83
CA VAL A 115 2.88 2.58 -47.94
C VAL A 115 2.20 3.24 -49.14
N TYR A 116 1.90 4.53 -49.05
CA TYR A 116 1.22 5.29 -50.10
C TYR A 116 2.12 5.70 -51.27
N ASN A 117 3.43 5.79 -51.05
CA ASN A 117 4.35 6.28 -52.08
C ASN A 117 4.57 5.30 -53.24
N LEU A 118 4.07 4.06 -53.12
CA LEU A 118 4.35 3.00 -54.07
C LEU A 118 3.04 2.36 -54.55
N PRO A 119 2.95 2.00 -55.84
CA PRO A 119 1.76 1.39 -56.43
C PRO A 119 1.49 -0.03 -55.91
N SER A 120 2.44 -0.62 -55.19
CA SER A 120 2.29 -1.93 -54.55
C SER A 120 3.00 -1.92 -53.20
N PRO A 121 2.49 -2.65 -52.19
CA PRO A 121 3.15 -2.74 -50.89
C PRO A 121 4.58 -3.27 -51.00
N ILE A 122 5.48 -2.73 -50.18
CA ILE A 122 6.86 -3.21 -50.08
C ILE A 122 6.83 -4.63 -49.48
N ALA A 123 7.50 -5.58 -50.12
CA ALA A 123 7.64 -6.91 -49.56
C ALA A 123 8.51 -6.86 -48.30
N VAL A 124 7.94 -7.21 -47.14
CA VAL A 124 8.62 -7.27 -45.84
C VAL A 124 8.64 -8.72 -45.35
N GLN A 125 9.82 -9.19 -44.92
CA GLN A 125 10.01 -10.49 -44.28
C GLN A 125 10.03 -10.33 -42.77
N GLY A 126 9.55 -11.35 -42.06
CA GLY A 126 9.47 -11.33 -40.59
C GLY A 126 8.23 -10.62 -40.06
N SER A 127 8.11 -10.54 -38.74
CA SER A 127 6.95 -9.96 -38.05
C SER A 127 7.38 -9.23 -36.79
N LEU A 128 6.58 -8.28 -36.34
CA LEU A 128 6.81 -7.63 -35.06
C LEU A 128 6.81 -8.68 -33.94
N SER A 129 7.71 -8.54 -32.98
CA SER A 129 7.65 -9.34 -31.75
C SER A 129 6.35 -9.05 -31.01
N ALA A 130 5.82 -10.01 -30.24
CA ALA A 130 4.60 -9.82 -29.45
C ALA A 130 4.65 -8.56 -28.57
N SER A 131 5.79 -8.25 -27.95
CA SER A 131 5.98 -7.04 -27.11
C SER A 131 6.01 -5.72 -27.88
N ALA A 132 6.12 -5.77 -29.21
CA ALA A 132 6.07 -4.60 -30.08
C ALA A 132 4.69 -4.41 -30.70
N VAL A 133 3.78 -5.38 -30.58
CA VAL A 133 2.39 -5.22 -30.99
C VAL A 133 1.62 -4.60 -29.83
N ILE A 134 1.21 -3.35 -29.98
CA ILE A 134 0.32 -2.67 -29.02
C ILE A 134 -1.10 -3.20 -29.20
N GLY A 135 -1.51 -3.42 -30.46
CA GLY A 135 -2.84 -3.92 -30.77
C GLY A 135 -3.90 -2.82 -30.70
N LYS A 136 -5.15 -3.25 -30.62
CA LYS A 136 -6.35 -2.38 -30.59
C LYS A 136 -6.79 -1.99 -29.18
N ASP A 137 -6.21 -2.62 -28.17
CA ASP A 137 -6.55 -2.38 -26.77
C ASP A 137 -5.50 -1.48 -26.15
N LEU A 138 -5.79 -0.17 -26.05
CA LEU A 138 -4.95 0.81 -25.36
C LEU A 138 -5.30 0.90 -23.87
N SER A 139 -6.24 0.08 -23.38
CA SER A 139 -6.66 0.14 -21.98
C SER A 139 -5.66 -0.46 -21.00
N ASN A 140 -4.62 -1.12 -21.51
CA ASN A 140 -3.50 -1.64 -20.75
C ASN A 140 -2.19 -0.87 -20.95
N ASP A 141 -2.24 0.24 -21.67
CA ASP A 141 -1.09 1.12 -21.88
C ASP A 141 -1.21 2.37 -21.01
N HIS A 142 -0.08 3.05 -20.84
CA HIS A 142 -0.07 4.38 -20.26
C HIS A 142 -1.01 5.28 -21.09
N PRO A 143 -1.95 6.01 -20.46
CA PRO A 143 -2.95 6.76 -21.19
C PRO A 143 -2.34 7.77 -22.16
N VAL A 144 -2.76 7.69 -23.42
CA VAL A 144 -2.52 8.69 -24.47
C VAL A 144 -3.85 9.33 -24.87
N LEU A 145 -3.80 10.50 -25.49
CA LEU A 145 -4.95 11.35 -25.83
C LEU A 145 -5.65 12.02 -24.64
N TYR A 146 -5.10 11.89 -23.44
CA TYR A 146 -5.56 12.60 -22.26
C TYR A 146 -4.79 13.91 -22.08
N ASP A 147 -5.51 14.94 -21.63
CA ASP A 147 -4.95 16.24 -21.30
C ASP A 147 -4.24 16.19 -19.95
N VAL A 148 -3.02 16.73 -19.88
CA VAL A 148 -2.37 16.98 -18.60
C VAL A 148 -3.03 18.18 -17.96
N LYS A 149 -3.80 17.92 -16.89
CA LYS A 149 -4.46 18.96 -16.09
C LYS A 149 -3.78 19.06 -14.71
N PRO A 150 -2.77 19.92 -14.55
CA PRO A 150 -2.24 20.22 -13.23
C PRO A 150 -3.37 20.67 -12.32
N GLY A 151 -3.44 20.09 -11.13
CA GLY A 151 -4.46 20.51 -10.20
C GLY A 151 -5.86 19.91 -10.35
N ALA A 152 -6.07 18.87 -11.15
CA ALA A 152 -7.36 18.17 -11.16
C ALA A 152 -7.49 17.22 -9.94
N GLY A 153 -8.48 17.42 -9.04
CA GLY A 153 -8.83 16.47 -7.95
C GLY A 153 -10.13 16.84 -7.20
N PRO A 154 -10.83 15.93 -6.48
CA PRO A 154 -12.06 16.18 -5.70
C PRO A 154 -11.89 16.00 -4.17
N PRO A 155 -12.94 16.18 -3.33
CA PRO A 155 -13.87 17.32 -3.24
C PRO A 155 -13.91 17.90 -1.80
N THR A 156 -12.95 17.63 -0.91
CA THR A 156 -12.94 18.25 0.44
C THR A 156 -12.05 19.47 0.59
N GLN A 157 -11.27 19.86 -0.43
CA GLN A 157 -10.65 21.19 -0.53
C GLN A 157 -10.50 21.64 -2.00
N PRO A 158 -10.74 22.92 -2.31
CA PRO A 158 -10.66 23.42 -3.68
C PRO A 158 -9.21 23.55 -4.17
N GLY A 159 -8.91 22.95 -5.34
CA GLY A 159 -7.98 23.55 -6.30
C GLY A 159 -6.53 23.08 -6.35
N THR A 160 -6.20 21.79 -6.19
CA THR A 160 -5.18 21.10 -7.02
C THR A 160 -4.99 19.62 -6.59
N ASN A 161 -4.85 18.67 -7.53
CA ASN A 161 -3.94 17.54 -7.30
C ASN A 161 -2.51 18.04 -7.56
N PRO A 162 -1.71 18.29 -6.51
CA PRO A 162 -0.34 18.77 -6.68
C PRO A 162 0.60 17.72 -7.29
N GLU A 163 0.15 16.47 -7.42
CA GLU A 163 0.97 15.37 -7.93
C GLU A 163 0.98 15.26 -9.46
N ILE A 164 0.21 16.07 -10.17
CA ILE A 164 0.26 16.17 -11.64
C ILE A 164 0.72 17.56 -12.02
N VAL A 165 1.80 17.64 -12.80
CA VAL A 165 2.39 18.90 -13.30
C VAL A 165 2.64 18.81 -14.80
N LEU A 166 2.78 19.96 -15.45
CA LEU A 166 3.23 20.02 -16.84
C LEU A 166 4.75 19.77 -16.91
N PRO A 167 5.26 19.23 -18.03
CA PRO A 167 6.68 19.17 -18.27
C PRO A 167 7.34 20.56 -18.15
N PRO A 168 8.53 20.67 -17.53
CA PRO A 168 9.26 21.93 -17.47
C PRO A 168 9.56 22.49 -18.86
N ALA A 169 9.62 23.81 -18.98
CA ALA A 169 9.99 24.47 -20.22
C ALA A 169 11.38 23.99 -20.69
N GLY A 170 11.47 23.53 -21.94
CA GLY A 170 12.71 23.01 -22.53
C GLY A 170 12.98 21.52 -22.25
N ASP A 171 12.13 20.81 -21.49
CA ASP A 171 12.24 19.36 -21.36
C ASP A 171 12.01 18.66 -22.71
N LYS A 172 12.59 17.47 -22.85
CA LYS A 172 12.43 16.62 -24.03
C LYS A 172 11.09 15.89 -24.03
N VAL A 173 10.54 15.61 -22.84
CA VAL A 173 9.15 15.19 -22.66
C VAL A 173 8.24 16.37 -22.98
N ARG A 174 7.27 16.16 -23.85
CA ARG A 174 6.39 17.22 -24.36
C ARG A 174 4.94 16.81 -24.33
N VAL A 175 4.08 17.80 -24.22
CA VAL A 175 2.63 17.68 -24.40
C VAL A 175 2.22 18.56 -25.56
N TYR A 176 1.04 18.29 -26.13
CA TYR A 176 0.70 18.82 -27.44
C TYR A 176 -0.68 19.46 -27.50
N GLY A 177 -0.85 20.36 -28.46
CA GLY A 177 -2.07 21.15 -28.61
C GLY A 177 -2.27 22.15 -27.47
N GLU A 178 -3.35 22.91 -27.57
CA GLU A 178 -3.71 23.93 -26.57
C GLU A 178 -4.11 23.31 -25.22
N THR A 179 -4.51 22.04 -25.23
CA THR A 179 -4.99 21.32 -24.03
C THR A 179 -3.90 20.51 -23.32
N ASN A 180 -2.65 20.56 -23.78
CA ASN A 180 -1.53 19.81 -23.20
C ASN A 180 -1.76 18.29 -23.21
N ARG A 181 -2.16 17.75 -24.36
CA ARG A 181 -2.44 16.33 -24.59
C ARG A 181 -1.17 15.48 -24.59
N VAL A 182 -1.23 14.33 -23.92
CA VAL A 182 -0.20 13.28 -23.96
C VAL A 182 -0.35 12.44 -25.23
N GLU A 183 0.74 12.18 -25.93
CA GLU A 183 0.79 11.33 -27.13
C GLU A 183 1.94 10.32 -27.00
N CYS A 184 2.03 9.32 -27.87
CA CYS A 184 3.20 8.42 -27.92
C CYS A 184 4.52 9.22 -28.00
N THR A 185 4.51 10.32 -28.76
CA THR A 185 5.67 11.19 -28.96
C THR A 185 6.01 12.09 -27.76
N SER A 186 5.18 12.09 -26.72
CA SER A 186 5.50 12.71 -25.43
C SER A 186 6.69 12.00 -24.75
N CYS A 187 6.83 10.69 -24.98
CA CYS A 187 7.87 9.86 -24.40
C CYS A 187 8.86 9.32 -25.44
N HIS A 188 8.44 9.22 -26.71
CA HIS A 188 9.23 8.67 -27.80
C HIS A 188 9.58 9.72 -28.87
N ASP A 189 10.85 9.80 -29.27
CA ASP A 189 11.27 10.54 -30.46
C ASP A 189 11.63 9.52 -31.55
N PRO A 190 10.79 9.29 -32.58
CA PRO A 190 11.05 8.28 -33.59
C PRO A 190 12.30 8.55 -34.45
N HIS A 191 12.98 9.69 -34.28
CA HIS A 191 14.21 10.03 -34.99
C HIS A 191 15.48 9.89 -34.12
N ASP A 192 15.31 9.71 -32.80
CA ASP A 192 16.40 9.65 -31.82
C ASP A 192 16.29 8.45 -30.87
N ASN A 193 17.12 7.44 -31.10
CA ASN A 193 17.23 6.22 -30.32
C ASN A 193 18.44 6.23 -29.36
N ALA A 194 19.06 7.39 -29.08
CA ALA A 194 20.22 7.48 -28.20
C ALA A 194 19.96 6.92 -26.78
N ASN A 195 18.71 6.95 -26.31
CA ASN A 195 18.32 6.41 -25.00
C ASN A 195 17.73 4.98 -25.07
N GLY A 196 17.73 4.35 -26.26
CA GLY A 196 17.06 3.09 -26.51
C GLY A 196 15.53 3.22 -26.52
N LYS A 197 14.85 2.34 -27.26
CA LYS A 197 13.38 2.37 -27.46
C LYS A 197 12.87 3.75 -27.90
N PHE A 198 13.70 4.54 -28.56
CA PHE A 198 13.39 5.91 -28.97
C PHE A 198 12.97 6.83 -27.82
N LEU A 199 13.39 6.58 -26.58
CA LEU A 199 12.98 7.43 -25.46
C LEU A 199 13.58 8.84 -25.61
N VAL A 200 12.76 9.87 -25.37
CA VAL A 200 13.18 11.29 -25.45
C VAL A 200 14.25 11.66 -24.42
N LYS A 201 14.39 10.86 -23.35
CA LYS A 201 15.48 10.91 -22.36
C LYS A 201 15.61 9.58 -21.62
N SER A 202 16.75 9.36 -20.97
CA SER A 202 16.95 8.21 -20.07
C SER A 202 15.84 8.12 -19.02
N ASN A 203 15.35 6.90 -18.79
CA ASN A 203 14.31 6.64 -17.79
C ASN A 203 14.86 6.01 -16.50
N ALA A 204 16.15 6.21 -16.19
CA ALA A 204 16.70 5.88 -14.89
C ALA A 204 15.91 6.61 -13.78
N ASN A 205 15.64 5.95 -12.66
CA ASN A 205 14.86 6.46 -11.53
C ASN A 205 13.43 6.95 -11.91
N ALA A 206 12.88 6.47 -13.03
CA ALA A 206 11.60 6.90 -13.60
C ALA A 206 11.56 8.39 -14.02
N ALA A 207 12.68 8.94 -14.50
CA ALA A 207 12.81 10.35 -14.90
C ALA A 207 11.79 10.80 -15.98
N LEU A 208 11.28 9.90 -16.82
CA LEU A 208 10.16 10.23 -17.72
C LEU A 208 8.87 10.45 -16.93
N CYS A 209 8.54 9.52 -16.05
CA CYS A 209 7.29 9.52 -15.28
C CYS A 209 7.22 10.74 -14.35
N THR A 210 8.30 11.03 -13.63
CA THR A 210 8.38 12.15 -12.69
C THR A 210 8.49 13.50 -13.38
N THR A 211 8.42 13.57 -14.72
CA THR A 211 8.25 14.85 -15.41
C THR A 211 6.84 15.39 -15.19
N CYS A 212 5.85 14.51 -15.14
CA CYS A 212 4.45 14.89 -14.90
C CYS A 212 3.91 14.38 -13.55
N HIS A 213 4.35 13.21 -13.08
CA HIS A 213 3.83 12.55 -11.87
C HIS A 213 4.72 12.80 -10.64
N GLN A 214 4.43 13.88 -9.90
CA GLN A 214 5.13 14.28 -8.68
C GLN A 214 4.49 13.65 -7.44
N LYS A 215 4.81 12.38 -7.16
CA LYS A 215 4.22 11.66 -6.03
C LYS A 215 4.74 12.19 -4.69
N THR A 216 3.81 12.64 -3.84
CA THR A 216 4.13 13.16 -2.51
C THR A 216 4.87 12.09 -1.72
N GLY A 217 6.01 12.44 -1.15
CA GLY A 217 6.82 11.54 -0.30
C GLY A 217 7.61 10.44 -1.01
N TRP A 218 7.52 10.32 -2.35
CA TRP A 218 8.18 9.24 -3.11
C TRP A 218 9.69 9.18 -2.89
N THR A 219 10.38 10.31 -3.01
CA THR A 219 11.85 10.39 -2.94
C THR A 219 12.44 9.86 -1.63
N ALA A 220 11.66 9.89 -0.55
CA ALA A 220 12.06 9.40 0.76
C ALA A 220 11.45 8.02 1.10
N SER A 221 10.67 7.42 0.20
CA SER A 221 10.03 6.12 0.42
C SER A 221 11.05 4.98 0.46
N ALA A 222 10.67 3.88 1.10
CA ALA A 222 11.49 2.66 1.15
C ALA A 222 11.77 2.08 -0.24
N HIS A 223 10.84 2.24 -1.19
CA HIS A 223 11.00 1.72 -2.55
C HIS A 223 11.94 2.59 -3.38
N ALA A 224 11.80 3.92 -3.34
CA ALA A 224 12.66 4.83 -4.09
C ALA A 224 14.12 4.79 -3.64
N THR A 225 14.35 4.59 -2.34
CA THR A 225 15.69 4.56 -1.74
C THR A 225 16.32 3.16 -1.69
N SER A 226 15.61 2.14 -2.20
CA SER A 226 16.07 0.75 -2.14
C SER A 226 17.18 0.46 -3.15
N ASN A 227 18.33 0.00 -2.63
CA ASN A 227 19.44 -0.51 -3.43
C ASN A 227 19.38 -2.05 -3.63
N LYS A 228 18.26 -2.70 -3.31
CA LYS A 228 18.13 -4.15 -3.47
C LYS A 228 18.19 -4.51 -4.94
N ALA A 229 19.08 -5.45 -5.28
CA ALA A 229 19.23 -5.97 -6.62
C ALA A 229 17.90 -6.53 -7.12
N TYR A 230 17.51 -6.14 -8.33
CA TYR A 230 16.28 -6.52 -8.98
C TYR A 230 16.54 -6.73 -10.46
N THR A 231 16.01 -7.81 -11.04
CA THR A 231 16.08 -8.05 -12.48
C THR A 231 14.65 -8.09 -13.00
N PRO A 232 14.17 -7.04 -13.68
CA PRO A 232 12.84 -7.04 -14.26
C PRO A 232 12.73 -8.10 -15.37
N PRO A 233 11.53 -8.68 -15.59
CA PRO A 233 11.31 -9.60 -16.69
C PRO A 233 11.76 -9.00 -18.03
N GLY A 234 12.68 -9.67 -18.72
CA GLY A 234 13.19 -9.23 -20.03
C GLY A 234 14.06 -7.97 -20.00
N GLY A 235 14.54 -7.53 -18.82
CA GLY A 235 15.45 -6.40 -18.67
C GLY A 235 16.78 -6.77 -18.01
N ALA A 236 17.71 -5.82 -18.02
CA ALA A 236 19.01 -5.97 -17.37
C ALA A 236 18.88 -5.85 -15.84
N ALA A 237 19.86 -6.42 -15.13
CA ALA A 237 19.97 -6.27 -13.68
C ALA A 237 20.06 -4.79 -13.28
N THR A 238 19.37 -4.41 -12.22
CA THR A 238 19.23 -3.05 -11.69
C THR A 238 18.92 -3.12 -10.18
N THR A 239 18.40 -2.04 -9.61
CA THR A 239 17.87 -2.02 -8.24
C THR A 239 16.38 -1.65 -8.24
N VAL A 240 15.69 -1.95 -7.14
CA VAL A 240 14.28 -1.55 -6.96
C VAL A 240 14.12 -0.03 -7.10
N GLY A 241 15.02 0.77 -6.49
CA GLY A 241 14.99 2.23 -6.55
C GLY A 241 15.28 2.78 -7.94
N GLU A 242 16.26 2.22 -8.66
CA GLU A 242 16.61 2.67 -10.01
C GLU A 242 15.53 2.31 -11.05
N TYR A 243 14.93 1.11 -10.94
CA TYR A 243 13.80 0.73 -11.77
C TYR A 243 12.53 1.51 -11.41
N SER A 244 12.44 1.94 -10.14
CA SER A 244 11.53 2.97 -9.62
C SER A 244 10.06 2.61 -9.84
N CYS A 245 9.23 3.53 -10.34
CA CYS A 245 7.80 3.33 -10.61
C CYS A 245 7.53 2.07 -11.44
N ARG A 246 8.45 1.69 -12.32
CA ARG A 246 8.31 0.52 -13.19
C ARG A 246 8.40 -0.80 -12.43
N SER A 247 8.87 -0.80 -11.18
CA SER A 247 8.86 -1.98 -10.33
C SER A 247 7.44 -2.49 -10.07
N CYS A 248 6.46 -1.58 -10.03
CA CYS A 248 5.05 -1.92 -9.81
C CYS A 248 4.17 -1.64 -11.05
N HIS A 249 4.46 -0.58 -11.79
CA HIS A 249 3.69 -0.17 -12.97
C HIS A 249 4.28 -0.73 -14.27
N GLN A 250 3.40 -1.17 -15.17
CA GLN A 250 3.71 -1.64 -16.51
C GLN A 250 3.14 -0.65 -17.51
N THR A 251 4.01 0.15 -18.15
CA THR A 251 3.57 1.25 -19.02
C THR A 251 2.92 0.78 -20.32
N HIS A 252 3.22 -0.43 -20.78
CA HIS A 252 2.62 -1.00 -22.00
C HIS A 252 2.30 -2.47 -21.78
N GLY A 253 1.11 -2.90 -22.21
CA GLY A 253 0.67 -4.29 -22.05
C GLY A 253 0.52 -4.72 -20.58
N ALA A 254 0.01 -3.82 -19.72
CA ALA A 254 -0.49 -4.22 -18.41
C ALA A 254 -1.64 -5.23 -18.54
N ASN A 255 -2.14 -5.78 -17.44
CA ASN A 255 -3.38 -6.52 -17.50
C ASN A 255 -4.56 -5.52 -17.54
N PRO A 256 -5.42 -5.51 -18.59
CA PRO A 256 -6.55 -4.57 -18.68
C PRO A 256 -7.54 -4.65 -17.51
N ALA A 257 -7.60 -5.79 -16.83
CA ALA A 257 -8.42 -5.96 -15.62
C ALA A 257 -7.86 -5.22 -14.40
N GLN A 258 -6.64 -4.68 -14.48
CA GLN A 258 -5.94 -4.05 -13.38
C GLN A 258 -5.93 -2.53 -13.56
N ALA A 259 -6.60 -1.84 -12.65
CA ALA A 259 -6.55 -0.39 -12.60
C ALA A 259 -5.10 0.10 -12.41
N TYR A 260 -4.82 1.32 -12.85
CA TYR A 260 -3.54 2.02 -12.60
C TYR A 260 -2.32 1.37 -13.24
N ILE A 261 -2.50 0.61 -14.34
CA ILE A 261 -1.45 -0.02 -15.12
C ILE A 261 -0.45 -0.81 -14.26
N LEU A 262 -0.95 -1.53 -13.25
CA LEU A 262 -0.13 -2.39 -12.40
C LEU A 262 0.34 -3.62 -13.19
N ARG A 263 1.51 -4.15 -12.82
CA ARG A 263 2.08 -5.38 -13.41
C ARG A 263 1.18 -6.61 -13.23
N GLY A 264 0.30 -6.59 -12.24
CA GLY A 264 -0.73 -7.59 -12.01
C GLY A 264 -1.75 -7.09 -11.02
N ALA A 265 -2.54 -8.00 -10.45
CA ALA A 265 -3.32 -7.71 -9.26
C ALA A 265 -2.46 -7.04 -8.20
N GLU A 266 -3.07 -6.19 -7.36
CA GLU A 266 -2.35 -5.43 -6.35
C GLU A 266 -1.44 -6.36 -5.50
N GLU A 267 -2.02 -7.44 -4.97
CA GLU A 267 -1.30 -8.42 -4.16
C GLU A 267 -0.18 -9.10 -4.96
N ALA A 268 -0.46 -9.48 -6.21
CA ALA A 268 0.53 -10.13 -7.07
C ALA A 268 1.72 -9.20 -7.39
N THR A 269 1.44 -7.91 -7.54
CA THR A 269 2.47 -6.87 -7.75
C THR A 269 3.38 -6.77 -6.53
N CYS A 270 2.82 -6.72 -5.32
CA CYS A 270 3.60 -6.69 -4.08
C CYS A 270 4.37 -8.00 -3.85
N TYR A 271 3.73 -9.14 -4.07
CA TYR A 271 4.31 -10.47 -3.85
C TYR A 271 5.41 -10.85 -4.84
N GLY A 272 5.55 -10.14 -5.95
CA GLY A 272 6.73 -10.27 -6.81
C GLY A 272 8.05 -10.03 -6.07
N CYS A 273 8.03 -9.20 -5.02
CA CYS A 273 9.20 -8.94 -4.15
C CYS A 273 8.99 -9.41 -2.70
N HIS A 274 7.77 -9.28 -2.18
CA HIS A 274 7.41 -9.61 -0.78
C HIS A 274 6.77 -11.01 -0.63
N GLY A 275 6.93 -11.86 -1.65
CA GLY A 275 6.36 -13.20 -1.71
C GLY A 275 7.33 -14.30 -1.29
N SER A 276 7.16 -15.47 -1.91
CA SER A 276 7.94 -16.67 -1.65
C SER A 276 8.46 -17.27 -2.96
N PRO A 277 9.78 -17.33 -3.20
CA PRO A 277 10.83 -16.73 -2.36
C PRO A 277 10.75 -15.18 -2.40
N PRO A 278 11.06 -14.48 -1.29
CA PRO A 278 11.13 -13.03 -1.32
C PRO A 278 12.36 -12.58 -2.11
N LEU A 279 12.33 -11.37 -2.66
CA LEU A 279 13.53 -10.71 -3.17
C LEU A 279 14.56 -10.62 -2.04
N THR A 280 15.84 -10.84 -2.35
CA THR A 280 16.91 -10.83 -1.34
C THR A 280 16.89 -9.55 -0.49
N GLY A 281 16.70 -9.72 0.82
CA GLY A 281 16.61 -8.63 1.79
C GLY A 281 15.21 -8.00 1.95
N ALA A 282 14.22 -8.44 1.17
CA ALA A 282 12.82 -8.13 1.41
C ALA A 282 12.22 -9.11 2.43
N LYS A 283 11.12 -8.69 3.06
CA LYS A 283 10.35 -9.51 3.99
C LYS A 283 9.32 -10.36 3.22
N ASN A 284 9.22 -11.65 3.54
CA ASN A 284 8.22 -12.57 2.98
C ASN A 284 6.88 -12.37 3.71
N VAL A 285 6.10 -11.39 3.25
CA VAL A 285 4.79 -11.07 3.82
C VAL A 285 3.73 -12.09 3.40
N LYS A 286 3.88 -12.68 2.20
CA LYS A 286 2.95 -13.73 1.71
C LYS A 286 2.86 -14.92 2.65
N ALA A 287 3.98 -15.35 3.24
CA ALA A 287 3.98 -16.43 4.22
C ALA A 287 3.15 -16.11 5.47
N ALA A 288 3.05 -14.84 5.88
CA ALA A 288 2.21 -14.45 7.01
C ALA A 288 0.70 -14.59 6.67
N PHE A 289 0.31 -14.31 5.42
CA PHE A 289 -1.06 -14.51 4.94
C PHE A 289 -1.41 -15.98 4.65
N ALA A 290 -0.44 -16.91 4.68
CA ALA A 290 -0.75 -18.33 4.66
C ALA A 290 -1.29 -18.84 6.02
N LYS A 291 -1.18 -18.06 7.10
CA LYS A 291 -1.58 -18.47 8.45
C LYS A 291 -3.11 -18.54 8.61
N ALA A 292 -3.53 -19.30 9.63
CA ALA A 292 -4.94 -19.60 9.89
C ALA A 292 -5.78 -18.33 10.12
N TYR A 293 -5.27 -17.39 10.90
CA TYR A 293 -5.95 -16.13 11.20
C TYR A 293 -5.21 -14.97 10.58
N LYS A 294 -5.91 -14.15 9.81
CA LYS A 294 -5.31 -13.09 9.00
C LYS A 294 -6.32 -12.03 8.60
N HIS A 295 -5.82 -10.87 8.21
CA HIS A 295 -6.63 -9.92 7.45
C HIS A 295 -6.97 -10.50 6.07
N PRO A 296 -8.14 -10.14 5.49
CA PRO A 296 -8.67 -10.78 4.29
C PRO A 296 -7.99 -10.34 2.98
N THR A 297 -6.73 -9.90 3.03
CA THR A 297 -5.95 -9.32 1.91
C THR A 297 -5.84 -10.21 0.69
N GLU A 298 -5.81 -11.54 0.84
CA GLU A 298 -5.78 -12.45 -0.32
C GLU A 298 -7.18 -12.84 -0.82
N SER A 299 -8.22 -12.60 -0.02
CA SER A 299 -9.62 -12.96 -0.33
C SER A 299 -10.47 -11.77 -0.80
N LYS A 300 -9.94 -10.56 -0.65
CA LYS A 300 -10.51 -9.29 -1.10
C LYS A 300 -9.43 -8.66 -1.98
N SER A 301 -9.74 -8.49 -3.27
CA SER A 301 -8.79 -7.97 -4.26
C SER A 301 -9.57 -7.13 -5.27
N GLY A 302 -8.98 -6.01 -5.69
CA GLY A 302 -9.56 -5.04 -6.63
C GLY A 302 -10.75 -4.25 -6.06
N LEU A 303 -10.90 -4.18 -4.74
CA LEU A 303 -11.99 -3.43 -4.09
C LEU A 303 -11.56 -2.01 -3.73
N HIS A 304 -10.27 -1.81 -3.42
CA HIS A 304 -9.69 -0.52 -3.11
C HIS A 304 -9.88 0.47 -4.26
N LYS A 305 -10.39 1.66 -3.95
CA LYS A 305 -10.59 2.73 -4.94
C LYS A 305 -9.72 3.91 -4.63
N ASN A 306 -8.86 4.34 -5.55
CA ASN A 306 -8.14 5.58 -5.29
C ASN A 306 -8.98 6.81 -5.67
N PRO A 307 -9.21 7.76 -4.74
CA PRO A 307 -9.09 7.66 -3.29
C PRO A 307 -10.39 7.24 -2.59
N GLU A 308 -10.20 6.66 -1.41
CA GLU A 308 -11.22 6.44 -0.39
C GLU A 308 -11.14 7.56 0.63
N THR A 309 -12.20 8.34 0.70
CA THR A 309 -12.22 9.59 1.46
C THR A 309 -12.93 9.45 2.78
N ASP A 310 -13.89 8.52 2.89
CA ASP A 310 -14.73 8.39 4.07
C ASP A 310 -15.35 7.00 4.25
N ALA A 311 -16.19 6.87 5.28
CA ALA A 311 -16.86 5.64 5.68
C ALA A 311 -17.77 5.04 4.60
N SER A 312 -18.26 5.82 3.64
CA SER A 312 -19.06 5.28 2.53
C SER A 312 -18.28 4.29 1.67
N ASN A 313 -16.95 4.39 1.66
CA ASN A 313 -16.06 3.43 0.99
C ASN A 313 -15.83 2.14 1.80
N LEU A 314 -16.18 2.14 3.09
CA LEU A 314 -15.88 1.05 4.03
C LEU A 314 -17.12 0.49 4.73
N GLY A 315 -18.31 0.90 4.26
CA GLY A 315 -19.61 0.51 4.77
C GLY A 315 -19.91 -0.99 4.69
N ASN A 316 -21.08 -1.38 5.19
CA ASN A 316 -21.50 -2.78 5.19
C ASN A 316 -21.57 -3.35 3.75
N GLY A 317 -20.81 -4.42 3.49
CA GLY A 317 -20.65 -5.01 2.14
C GLY A 317 -19.47 -4.46 1.33
N ALA A 318 -18.98 -3.25 1.61
CA ALA A 318 -17.81 -2.64 0.97
C ALA A 318 -16.50 -2.82 1.76
N ARG A 319 -16.57 -3.32 3.00
CA ARG A 319 -15.40 -3.52 3.86
C ARG A 319 -14.37 -4.48 3.23
N HIS A 320 -13.15 -3.99 3.07
CA HIS A 320 -12.00 -4.69 2.51
C HIS A 320 -10.71 -4.29 3.26
N ALA A 321 -9.64 -5.04 3.00
CA ALA A 321 -8.32 -4.80 3.60
C ALA A 321 -7.26 -5.41 2.68
N GLU A 322 -6.89 -4.68 1.65
CA GLU A 322 -5.84 -4.93 0.67
C GLU A 322 -4.50 -4.34 1.14
N CYS A 323 -3.44 -4.49 0.33
CA CYS A 323 -2.11 -3.98 0.71
C CYS A 323 -2.14 -2.45 0.85
N TRP A 324 -2.84 -1.78 -0.07
CA TRP A 324 -2.98 -0.34 -0.15
C TRP A 324 -3.85 0.23 0.97
N ASP A 325 -4.76 -0.54 1.56
CA ASP A 325 -5.60 -0.04 2.66
C ASP A 325 -4.82 0.25 3.94
N CYS A 326 -3.65 -0.37 4.06
CA CYS A 326 -2.73 -0.28 5.21
C CYS A 326 -1.38 0.34 4.86
N HIS A 327 -0.92 0.27 3.61
CA HIS A 327 0.37 0.81 3.18
C HIS A 327 0.22 1.71 1.97
N ASN A 328 0.87 2.88 1.97
CA ASN A 328 1.00 3.68 0.76
C ASN A 328 2.40 3.44 0.19
N PRO A 329 2.58 2.63 -0.87
CA PRO A 329 3.90 2.31 -1.41
C PRO A 329 4.67 3.53 -1.92
N HIS A 330 3.99 4.65 -2.18
CA HIS A 330 4.64 5.91 -2.55
C HIS A 330 5.19 6.69 -1.35
N GLN A 331 4.81 6.38 -0.11
CA GLN A 331 5.20 7.15 1.08
C GLN A 331 5.73 6.29 2.23
N ALA A 332 5.45 5.00 2.23
CA ALA A 332 5.89 4.05 3.24
C ALA A 332 7.42 4.04 3.32
N LYS A 333 7.95 4.12 4.54
CA LYS A 333 9.38 4.10 4.85
C LYS A 333 9.73 2.92 5.73
N THR A 334 11.01 2.57 5.81
CA THR A 334 11.48 1.52 6.72
C THR A 334 11.30 1.96 8.17
N GLY A 335 10.63 1.13 8.97
CA GLY A 335 10.47 1.35 10.41
C GLY A 335 9.05 1.01 10.89
N THR A 336 8.97 0.17 11.91
CA THR A 336 7.71 -0.15 12.60
C THR A 336 7.56 0.71 13.85
N HIS A 337 6.45 0.56 14.57
CA HIS A 337 6.29 1.23 15.85
C HIS A 337 7.34 0.78 16.89
N ALA A 338 7.55 1.64 17.87
CA ALA A 338 8.38 1.37 19.04
C ALA A 338 7.50 0.98 20.24
N VAL A 339 7.97 0.03 21.05
CA VAL A 339 7.32 -0.35 22.31
C VAL A 339 7.26 0.86 23.24
N GLY A 340 6.14 1.03 23.96
CA GLY A 340 5.94 2.17 24.85
C GLY A 340 5.42 3.43 24.15
N SER A 341 5.09 3.34 22.85
CA SER A 341 4.50 4.40 22.06
C SER A 341 3.21 3.91 21.39
N ASN A 342 2.29 4.82 21.10
CA ASN A 342 1.15 4.57 20.21
C ASN A 342 1.33 5.17 18.81
N ALA A 343 2.47 5.80 18.52
CA ALA A 343 2.75 6.42 17.23
C ALA A 343 2.58 5.42 16.07
N VAL A 344 2.07 5.90 14.93
CA VAL A 344 2.11 5.11 13.68
C VAL A 344 3.54 4.78 13.31
N GLY A 345 3.75 3.58 12.76
CA GLY A 345 5.03 3.19 12.16
C GLY A 345 5.31 3.93 10.85
N GLN A 346 6.59 4.09 10.51
CA GLN A 346 7.05 4.68 9.25
C GLN A 346 6.49 3.93 8.02
N VAL A 347 6.23 2.63 8.16
CA VAL A 347 5.61 1.79 7.11
C VAL A 347 4.16 2.15 6.80
N LEU A 348 3.47 2.89 7.68
CA LEU A 348 2.07 3.30 7.50
C LEU A 348 1.93 4.73 6.94
N LEU A 349 3.04 5.43 6.68
CA LEU A 349 2.98 6.80 6.15
C LEU A 349 2.27 6.86 4.80
N GLY A 350 1.54 7.95 4.58
CA GLY A 350 0.71 8.18 3.39
C GLY A 350 -0.65 7.48 3.42
N GLN A 351 -0.93 6.69 4.46
CA GLN A 351 -2.28 6.19 4.75
C GLN A 351 -3.05 7.15 5.64
N TRP A 352 -4.29 6.78 5.99
CA TRP A 352 -5.12 7.57 6.88
C TRP A 352 -5.90 6.70 7.85
N GLY A 353 -6.30 7.31 8.97
CA GLY A 353 -7.12 6.70 10.00
C GLY A 353 -8.29 7.57 10.45
N ALA A 354 -9.12 7.03 11.33
CA ALA A 354 -10.28 7.69 11.91
C ALA A 354 -10.04 8.01 13.40
N GLU A 355 -10.07 9.30 13.74
CA GLU A 355 -9.97 9.80 15.12
C GLU A 355 -11.36 9.91 15.75
N PRO A 356 -11.70 9.13 16.78
CA PRO A 356 -12.97 9.23 17.48
C PRO A 356 -13.07 10.47 18.38
N SER A 357 -14.28 11.02 18.48
CA SER A 357 -14.66 12.01 19.50
C SER A 357 -15.68 11.40 20.46
N TYR A 358 -15.49 11.57 21.78
CA TYR A 358 -16.32 10.94 22.81
C TYR A 358 -17.14 11.95 23.61
N GLY A 359 -18.37 11.57 23.97
CA GLY A 359 -19.27 12.37 24.82
C GLY A 359 -19.04 12.24 26.33
N GLY A 360 -18.04 11.47 26.78
CA GLY A 360 -17.68 11.33 28.21
C GLY A 360 -18.44 10.23 28.99
N THR A 361 -19.45 9.60 28.40
CA THR A 361 -20.13 8.45 29.01
C THR A 361 -19.31 7.17 28.79
N PRO A 362 -19.08 6.34 29.84
CA PRO A 362 -18.43 5.05 29.68
C PRO A 362 -19.22 4.09 28.78
N PHE A 363 -18.50 3.29 28.01
CA PHE A 363 -19.01 2.18 27.20
C PHE A 363 -20.10 2.58 26.20
N THR A 364 -19.98 3.80 25.66
CA THR A 364 -20.76 4.29 24.52
C THR A 364 -19.87 4.50 23.31
N ALA A 365 -20.47 4.47 22.12
CA ALA A 365 -19.79 4.76 20.87
C ALA A 365 -19.33 6.23 20.81
N PRO A 366 -18.29 6.54 20.01
CA PRO A 366 -17.95 7.91 19.65
C PRO A 366 -19.14 8.65 19.01
N SER A 367 -19.22 9.97 19.25
CA SER A 367 -20.22 10.83 18.63
C SER A 367 -19.88 11.22 17.19
N SER A 368 -18.59 11.23 16.84
CA SER A 368 -18.11 11.51 15.50
C SER A 368 -16.69 10.98 15.29
N TYR A 369 -16.24 11.00 14.03
CA TYR A 369 -14.87 10.67 13.67
C TYR A 369 -14.29 11.75 12.75
N THR A 370 -12.99 12.02 12.89
CA THR A 370 -12.24 12.93 12.02
C THR A 370 -11.16 12.17 11.25
N ARG A 371 -11.03 12.43 9.95
CA ARG A 371 -10.00 11.82 9.10
C ARG A 371 -8.60 12.31 9.48
N GLN A 372 -7.66 11.39 9.65
CA GLN A 372 -6.27 11.66 10.02
C GLN A 372 -5.31 11.18 8.93
N PRO A 373 -4.76 12.07 8.08
CA PRO A 373 -3.79 11.69 7.05
C PRO A 373 -2.38 11.53 7.64
N PHE A 374 -1.81 10.33 7.62
CA PHE A 374 -0.53 10.01 8.26
C PHE A 374 0.66 10.60 7.49
N THR A 375 0.95 11.88 7.72
CA THR A 375 2.07 12.61 7.08
C THR A 375 3.38 12.50 7.87
N ASN A 376 3.33 12.09 9.14
CA ASN A 376 4.49 11.89 10.01
C ASN A 376 4.18 10.86 11.12
N THR A 377 5.15 10.51 11.96
CA THR A 377 4.95 9.54 13.05
C THR A 377 4.70 10.18 14.42
N THR A 378 4.84 11.49 14.56
CA THR A 378 4.70 12.19 15.86
C THR A 378 3.25 12.58 16.15
N SER A 379 2.53 13.02 15.11
CA SER A 379 1.16 13.50 15.21
C SER A 379 0.13 12.37 15.24
N PHE A 380 0.39 11.25 14.55
CA PHE A 380 -0.60 10.21 14.28
C PHE A 380 -0.33 8.91 15.04
N LYS A 381 -1.40 8.18 15.34
CA LYS A 381 -1.42 7.02 16.23
C LYS A 381 -1.97 5.77 15.53
N GLU A 382 -1.42 4.60 15.82
CA GLU A 382 -1.76 3.36 15.07
C GLU A 382 -3.25 3.00 15.19
N TYR A 383 -3.87 3.19 16.36
CA TYR A 383 -5.29 2.86 16.55
C TYR A 383 -6.21 3.57 15.56
N GLN A 384 -5.82 4.76 15.06
CA GLN A 384 -6.61 5.52 14.10
C GLN A 384 -6.83 4.69 12.82
N LEU A 385 -5.82 3.94 12.38
CA LEU A 385 -5.94 3.02 11.24
C LEU A 385 -6.89 1.86 11.57
N CYS A 386 -6.74 1.28 12.75
CA CYS A 386 -7.57 0.14 13.17
C CYS A 386 -9.04 0.55 13.27
N PHE A 387 -9.35 1.69 13.88
CA PHE A 387 -10.72 2.17 14.07
C PHE A 387 -11.40 2.50 12.74
N LYS A 388 -10.64 2.79 11.68
CA LYS A 388 -11.17 2.91 10.32
C LYS A 388 -12.00 1.68 9.89
N CYS A 389 -11.70 0.49 10.41
CA CYS A 389 -12.37 -0.76 10.02
C CYS A 389 -13.02 -1.51 11.19
N HIS A 390 -12.51 -1.31 12.41
CA HIS A 390 -12.84 -2.03 13.64
C HIS A 390 -13.70 -1.21 14.61
N SER A 391 -14.35 -0.17 14.12
CA SER A 391 -15.26 0.65 14.92
C SER A 391 -16.54 0.99 14.17
N SER A 392 -17.47 1.61 14.88
CA SER A 392 -18.68 2.22 14.33
C SER A 392 -18.42 3.20 13.18
N TYR A 393 -17.18 3.64 12.94
CA TYR A 393 -16.84 4.33 11.69
C TYR A 393 -17.21 3.52 10.44
N ALA A 394 -16.88 2.22 10.40
CA ALA A 394 -17.08 1.39 9.21
C ALA A 394 -18.48 0.76 9.11
N TYR A 395 -19.11 0.50 10.25
CA TYR A 395 -20.34 -0.31 10.31
C TYR A 395 -21.45 0.29 11.18
N SER A 396 -21.32 1.56 11.56
CA SER A 396 -22.27 2.25 12.42
C SER A 396 -22.55 1.42 13.68
N ASN A 397 -23.80 1.10 13.99
CA ASN A 397 -24.18 0.37 15.20
C ASN A 397 -24.24 -1.15 15.04
N THR A 398 -23.86 -1.69 13.88
CA THR A 398 -24.03 -3.12 13.55
C THR A 398 -22.68 -3.76 13.23
N PRO A 399 -21.91 -4.17 14.26
CA PRO A 399 -20.63 -4.83 14.03
C PRO A 399 -20.81 -6.16 13.27
N PRO A 400 -19.78 -6.60 12.51
CA PRO A 400 -19.78 -7.92 11.88
C PRO A 400 -20.03 -9.05 12.89
N THR A 401 -20.59 -10.16 12.43
CA THR A 401 -20.87 -11.32 13.29
C THR A 401 -19.62 -11.76 14.06
N GLY A 402 -19.75 -11.80 15.39
CA GLY A 402 -18.65 -12.19 16.28
C GLY A 402 -17.55 -11.14 16.43
N ALA A 403 -17.78 -9.90 15.99
CA ALA A 403 -16.95 -8.73 16.30
C ALA A 403 -17.69 -7.81 17.29
N THR A 404 -16.92 -6.95 17.95
CA THR A 404 -17.38 -5.89 18.85
C THR A 404 -16.87 -4.54 18.34
N ASP A 405 -17.37 -3.43 18.86
CA ASP A 405 -16.87 -2.10 18.51
C ASP A 405 -15.66 -1.72 19.37
N GLN A 406 -14.47 -1.71 18.76
CA GLN A 406 -13.23 -1.39 19.46
C GLN A 406 -13.22 0.05 19.98
N ALA A 407 -13.90 1.00 19.31
CA ALA A 407 -13.95 2.37 19.80
C ALA A 407 -14.82 2.51 21.07
N ILE A 408 -15.82 1.64 21.28
CA ILE A 408 -16.56 1.56 22.55
C ILE A 408 -15.65 1.03 23.66
N GLU A 409 -14.90 -0.03 23.36
CA GLU A 409 -14.06 -0.72 24.33
C GLU A 409 -12.89 0.17 24.79
N PHE A 410 -12.30 0.95 23.89
CA PHE A 410 -11.22 1.90 24.20
C PHE A 410 -11.71 3.30 24.59
N ASN A 411 -13.02 3.49 24.82
CA ASN A 411 -13.56 4.77 25.26
C ASN A 411 -12.80 5.27 26.52
N PRO A 412 -12.23 6.49 26.50
CA PRO A 412 -11.39 7.02 27.58
C PRO A 412 -12.15 7.22 28.91
N ALA A 413 -13.48 7.27 28.88
CA ALA A 413 -14.32 7.32 30.07
C ALA A 413 -14.41 5.95 30.78
N ASN A 414 -14.11 4.84 30.08
CA ASN A 414 -14.13 3.50 30.65
C ASN A 414 -13.24 3.42 31.90
N PRO A 415 -13.71 2.81 33.01
CA PRO A 415 -12.90 2.73 34.22
C PRO A 415 -11.57 2.00 34.08
N SER A 416 -11.44 1.08 33.12
CA SER A 416 -10.17 0.46 32.74
C SER A 416 -10.08 0.17 31.24
N TYR A 417 -8.85 0.19 30.74
CA TYR A 417 -8.47 -0.19 29.38
C TYR A 417 -6.96 -0.40 29.27
N HIS A 418 -6.53 -1.16 28.27
CA HIS A 418 -5.16 -1.08 27.77
C HIS A 418 -4.99 0.22 26.96
N ASN A 419 -3.92 0.95 27.24
CA ASN A 419 -3.79 2.32 26.73
C ASN A 419 -3.18 2.34 25.32
N VAL A 420 -4.03 2.39 24.30
CA VAL A 420 -3.61 2.67 22.91
C VAL A 420 -3.51 4.17 22.60
N GLY A 421 -3.76 5.02 23.61
CA GLY A 421 -3.65 6.48 23.57
C GLY A 421 -4.68 7.18 22.69
N VAL A 422 -5.94 6.72 22.78
CA VAL A 422 -7.14 7.42 22.33
C VAL A 422 -7.26 8.80 23.03
N PRO A 423 -7.86 9.85 22.43
CA PRO A 423 -7.90 11.18 23.03
C PRO A 423 -8.61 11.17 24.38
N GLY A 424 -8.06 11.89 25.36
CA GLY A 424 -8.57 11.89 26.73
C GLY A 424 -8.26 10.60 27.52
N ALA A 425 -7.58 9.62 26.92
CA ALA A 425 -7.07 8.48 27.66
C ALA A 425 -5.89 8.92 28.54
N ALA A 426 -6.12 9.02 29.84
CA ALA A 426 -5.06 9.14 30.83
C ALA A 426 -4.58 7.75 31.23
N SER A 427 -3.34 7.63 31.74
CA SER A 427 -2.94 6.40 32.44
C SER A 427 -3.83 6.25 33.68
N LYS A 428 -4.88 5.42 33.58
CA LYS A 428 -5.79 5.11 34.70
C LYS A 428 -5.14 4.09 35.63
N ALA A 429 -3.93 4.38 36.10
CA ALA A 429 -3.33 3.78 37.29
C ALA A 429 -4.15 4.21 38.53
N ARG A 430 -5.43 3.81 38.57
CA ARG A 430 -6.33 4.09 39.68
C ARG A 430 -5.82 3.30 40.90
N THR A 431 -6.11 3.87 42.07
CA THR A 431 -5.88 3.37 43.44
C THR A 431 -5.30 1.95 43.52
N ALA A 432 -4.02 1.86 43.94
CA ALA A 432 -3.20 0.65 43.99
C ALA A 432 -2.89 0.03 42.61
N PRO A 433 -2.03 0.68 41.78
CA PRO A 433 -1.46 0.02 40.61
C PRO A 433 -0.64 -1.21 41.02
N PRO A 434 -0.52 -2.23 40.14
CA PRO A 434 0.41 -3.33 40.38
C PRO A 434 1.84 -2.80 40.57
N ALA A 435 2.66 -3.57 41.31
CA ALA A 435 4.06 -3.24 41.46
C ALA A 435 4.75 -3.19 40.09
N ALA A 436 5.83 -2.40 39.96
CA ALA A 436 6.61 -2.37 38.73
C ALA A 436 7.12 -3.77 38.32
N SER A 437 7.45 -4.62 39.30
CA SER A 437 7.83 -6.02 39.11
C SER A 437 6.73 -6.92 38.55
N ALA A 438 5.47 -6.47 38.55
CA ALA A 438 4.37 -7.19 37.93
C ALA A 438 4.33 -7.01 36.39
N TYR A 439 5.25 -6.24 35.82
CA TYR A 439 5.37 -6.07 34.37
C TYR A 439 6.70 -6.64 33.85
N VAL A 440 6.70 -7.08 32.59
CA VAL A 440 7.91 -7.49 31.88
C VAL A 440 8.51 -6.25 31.22
N SER A 441 9.81 -6.01 31.44
CA SER A 441 10.52 -4.89 30.80
C SER A 441 10.36 -4.92 29.27
N PRO A 442 10.10 -3.78 28.60
CA PRO A 442 10.06 -2.41 29.14
C PRO A 442 8.66 -1.92 29.56
N TRP A 443 7.67 -2.81 29.70
CA TRP A 443 6.31 -2.44 30.03
C TRP A 443 6.16 -1.99 31.48
N THR A 444 5.25 -1.06 31.71
CA THR A 444 4.89 -0.51 33.02
C THR A 444 3.39 -0.23 33.09
N SER A 445 2.89 0.11 34.27
CA SER A 445 1.52 0.57 34.47
C SER A 445 1.16 1.89 33.78
N GLN A 446 2.17 2.63 33.30
CA GLN A 446 2.00 3.89 32.57
C GLN A 446 2.25 3.76 31.07
N SER A 447 2.65 2.59 30.60
CA SER A 447 2.97 2.39 29.19
C SER A 447 1.76 2.64 28.29
N VAL A 448 2.05 3.28 27.17
CA VAL A 448 1.16 3.36 26.01
C VAL A 448 1.60 2.27 25.02
N MET A 449 0.68 1.73 24.25
CA MET A 449 0.94 0.67 23.27
C MET A 449 0.27 0.95 21.93
N THR A 450 0.61 0.16 20.92
CA THR A 450 -0.13 0.08 19.68
C THR A 450 -1.05 -1.14 19.68
N CYS A 451 -1.98 -1.23 18.73
CA CYS A 451 -2.79 -2.44 18.56
C CYS A 451 -1.90 -3.62 18.16
N SER A 452 -0.86 -3.36 17.36
CA SER A 452 0.07 -4.37 16.87
C SER A 452 1.06 -4.93 17.90
N ASP A 453 1.08 -4.38 19.13
CA ASP A 453 1.76 -5.01 20.27
C ASP A 453 1.06 -6.30 20.72
N CYS A 454 -0.27 -6.36 20.57
CA CYS A 454 -1.09 -7.54 20.87
C CYS A 454 -1.46 -8.33 19.61
N HIS A 455 -1.65 -7.62 18.48
CA HIS A 455 -2.07 -8.20 17.21
C HIS A 455 -0.93 -8.31 16.20
N GLY A 456 -0.68 -9.51 15.72
CA GLY A 456 0.35 -9.81 14.74
C GLY A 456 0.85 -11.24 14.90
N SER A 457 1.91 -11.57 14.18
CA SER A 457 2.47 -12.91 14.30
C SER A 457 3.01 -13.19 15.71
N GLU A 458 2.78 -14.43 16.13
CA GLU A 458 3.40 -15.08 17.28
C GLU A 458 4.93 -15.13 17.21
N SER A 459 5.51 -15.12 16.01
CA SER A 459 6.95 -15.16 15.77
C SER A 459 7.51 -13.75 15.57
N ASP A 460 8.55 -13.38 16.32
CA ASP A 460 9.29 -12.12 16.14
C ASP A 460 10.18 -12.13 14.87
N ALA A 461 10.42 -13.30 14.27
CA ALA A 461 11.16 -13.42 13.01
C ALA A 461 10.31 -13.03 11.78
N ASP A 462 8.98 -13.11 11.92
CA ASP A 462 8.05 -12.82 10.84
C ASP A 462 7.90 -11.31 10.60
N PRO A 463 7.37 -10.89 9.44
CA PRO A 463 7.12 -9.49 9.18
C PRO A 463 6.15 -8.91 10.22
N ARG A 464 6.64 -7.98 11.05
CA ARG A 464 5.86 -7.27 12.06
C ARG A 464 4.64 -6.58 11.42
N GLY A 465 3.52 -6.56 12.16
CA GLY A 465 2.24 -6.02 11.70
C GLY A 465 1.14 -7.08 11.76
N VAL A 466 -0.07 -6.66 11.40
CA VAL A 466 -1.31 -7.45 11.59
C VAL A 466 -1.61 -8.40 10.42
N HIS A 467 -0.61 -8.85 9.67
CA HIS A 467 -0.80 -9.70 8.47
C HIS A 467 -1.54 -11.01 8.81
N GLY A 468 -0.91 -11.86 9.61
CA GLY A 468 -1.48 -13.13 10.04
C GLY A 468 -0.74 -13.76 11.22
N ALA A 469 -1.43 -14.66 11.92
CA ALA A 469 -0.93 -15.38 13.07
C ALA A 469 -1.51 -16.80 13.14
N ALA A 470 -0.81 -17.68 13.86
CA ALA A 470 -1.35 -19.00 14.21
C ALA A 470 -2.48 -18.91 15.24
N ASN A 471 -2.50 -17.85 16.06
CA ASN A 471 -3.49 -17.67 17.13
C ASN A 471 -4.74 -16.92 16.63
N ALA A 472 -5.90 -17.30 17.16
CA ALA A 472 -7.18 -16.66 16.86
C ALA A 472 -7.13 -15.14 17.05
N ARG A 473 -7.85 -14.40 16.19
CA ARG A 473 -7.89 -12.92 16.19
C ARG A 473 -6.53 -12.26 15.88
N VAL A 474 -5.66 -12.97 15.17
CA VAL A 474 -4.33 -12.50 14.76
C VAL A 474 -3.51 -12.10 15.99
N LEU A 475 -3.49 -12.94 17.03
CA LEU A 475 -2.83 -12.61 18.29
C LEU A 475 -1.36 -13.06 18.32
N ARG A 476 -0.52 -12.23 18.92
CA ARG A 476 0.91 -12.50 19.13
C ARG A 476 1.23 -13.60 20.15
N GLY A 477 0.21 -14.15 20.79
CA GLY A 477 0.33 -15.23 21.76
C GLY A 477 -1.02 -15.88 22.01
N GLN A 478 -1.01 -17.02 22.70
CA GLN A 478 -2.24 -17.73 23.02
C GLN A 478 -3.09 -16.93 24.03
N TRP A 479 -4.39 -16.90 23.82
CA TRP A 479 -5.36 -16.33 24.75
C TRP A 479 -6.56 -17.28 24.84
N THR A 480 -6.54 -18.12 25.87
CA THR A 480 -7.51 -19.19 26.12
C THR A 480 -8.11 -19.08 27.51
N ALA A 481 -9.19 -19.83 27.78
CA ALA A 481 -9.83 -19.87 29.09
C ALA A 481 -8.89 -20.37 30.20
N GLN A 482 -7.84 -21.10 29.85
CA GLN A 482 -6.85 -21.68 30.76
C GLN A 482 -5.64 -20.77 30.99
N THR A 483 -5.56 -19.61 30.32
CA THR A 483 -4.41 -18.71 30.44
C THR A 483 -4.12 -18.37 31.91
N GLY A 484 -2.88 -18.55 32.32
CA GLY A 484 -2.38 -18.32 33.67
C GLY A 484 -2.38 -19.57 34.56
N THR A 485 -3.14 -20.61 34.22
CA THR A 485 -3.14 -21.88 34.98
C THR A 485 -1.85 -22.67 34.77
N SER A 486 -1.66 -23.74 35.57
CA SER A 486 -0.48 -24.61 35.46
C SER A 486 -0.27 -25.11 34.03
N GLY A 487 0.93 -24.85 33.48
CA GLY A 487 1.29 -25.23 32.11
C GLY A 487 0.71 -24.32 31.00
N ASN A 488 -0.02 -23.25 31.34
CA ASN A 488 -0.74 -22.39 30.38
C ASN A 488 -0.31 -20.91 30.52
N SER A 489 0.99 -20.67 30.60
CA SER A 489 1.58 -19.33 30.80
C SER A 489 2.65 -18.99 29.76
N ALA A 490 3.57 -19.91 29.49
CA ALA A 490 4.63 -19.71 28.50
C ALA A 490 4.04 -19.45 27.10
N GLY A 491 4.40 -18.31 26.48
CA GLY A 491 3.93 -17.95 25.14
C GLY A 491 2.49 -17.43 25.05
N HIS A 492 1.78 -17.29 26.18
CA HIS A 492 0.45 -16.67 26.19
C HIS A 492 0.55 -15.14 26.11
N LEU A 493 -0.46 -14.53 25.49
CA LEU A 493 -0.49 -13.12 25.10
C LEU A 493 -0.20 -12.16 26.26
N CYS A 494 -0.88 -12.36 27.39
CA CYS A 494 -0.81 -11.45 28.55
C CYS A 494 0.61 -11.39 29.12
N PHE A 495 1.34 -12.52 29.10
CA PHE A 495 2.67 -12.62 29.69
C PHE A 495 3.78 -12.00 28.84
N ARG A 496 3.44 -11.44 27.67
CA ARG A 496 4.35 -10.58 26.90
C ARG A 496 4.55 -9.21 27.56
N CYS A 497 3.62 -8.80 28.44
CA CYS A 497 3.67 -7.51 29.14
C CYS A 497 3.52 -7.66 30.66
N HIS A 498 2.79 -8.67 31.13
CA HIS A 498 2.57 -8.96 32.54
C HIS A 498 3.52 -10.06 33.02
N ALA A 499 4.12 -9.89 34.20
CA ALA A 499 5.07 -10.87 34.72
C ALA A 499 4.35 -12.16 35.13
N GLU A 500 4.78 -13.29 34.58
CA GLU A 500 4.29 -14.62 35.00
C GLU A 500 4.45 -14.82 36.51
N SER A 501 5.58 -14.36 37.06
CA SER A 501 5.90 -14.43 38.48
C SER A 501 4.91 -13.66 39.38
N ALA A 502 4.07 -12.79 38.83
CA ALA A 502 3.02 -12.09 39.56
C ALA A 502 1.61 -12.68 39.37
N TYR A 503 1.30 -13.25 38.20
CA TYR A 503 -0.10 -13.51 37.81
C TYR A 503 -0.44 -14.98 37.51
N SER A 504 0.53 -15.89 37.35
CA SER A 504 0.25 -17.28 36.98
C SER A 504 0.22 -18.25 38.18
N ALA A 505 -0.07 -19.51 37.90
CA ALA A 505 0.03 -20.61 38.87
C ALA A 505 1.46 -20.79 39.41
N ALA A 506 2.46 -20.40 38.60
CA ALA A 506 3.88 -20.40 38.96
C ALA A 506 4.33 -19.10 39.66
N ALA A 507 3.40 -18.20 40.03
CA ALA A 507 3.75 -16.93 40.65
C ALA A 507 4.61 -17.10 41.91
N THR A 508 5.67 -16.31 41.99
CA THR A 508 6.61 -16.25 43.12
C THR A 508 6.47 -14.95 43.91
N GLN A 509 5.83 -13.93 43.33
CA GLN A 509 5.63 -12.63 43.99
C GLN A 509 4.46 -12.68 45.00
N GLY A 510 4.65 -12.01 46.13
CA GLY A 510 3.70 -11.94 47.25
C GLY A 510 2.57 -10.94 47.09
N ALA A 511 1.83 -10.69 48.18
CA ALA A 511 0.61 -9.87 48.18
C ALA A 511 0.75 -8.42 47.67
N SER A 512 1.94 -7.83 47.73
CA SER A 512 2.20 -6.46 47.29
C SER A 512 2.34 -6.31 45.76
N ALA A 513 2.48 -7.42 45.02
CA ALA A 513 2.68 -7.36 43.58
C ALA A 513 1.42 -6.96 42.82
N THR A 514 0.25 -7.35 43.32
CA THR A 514 -1.04 -7.11 42.67
C THR A 514 -2.09 -6.64 43.68
N ALA A 515 -3.14 -5.97 43.19
CA ALA A 515 -4.26 -5.55 44.02
C ALA A 515 -5.24 -6.69 44.39
N PHE A 516 -4.98 -7.93 43.94
CA PHE A 516 -5.78 -9.11 44.26
C PHE A 516 -5.01 -10.00 45.24
N SER A 517 -5.08 -9.62 46.50
CA SER A 517 -4.35 -10.24 47.59
C SER A 517 -5.10 -10.09 48.92
N SER A 518 -4.71 -10.91 49.90
CA SER A 518 -5.14 -10.76 51.29
C SER A 518 -4.05 -11.27 52.22
N GLY A 519 -3.76 -10.52 53.28
CA GLY A 519 -2.59 -10.78 54.13
C GLY A 519 -1.31 -10.82 53.30
N SER A 520 -0.54 -11.91 53.41
CA SER A 520 0.67 -12.15 52.63
C SER A 520 0.44 -12.89 51.30
N LYS A 521 -0.80 -13.31 51.02
CA LYS A 521 -1.13 -14.18 49.87
C LYS A 521 -1.51 -13.38 48.64
N ASN A 522 -0.86 -13.69 47.51
CA ASN A 522 -1.28 -13.27 46.18
C ASN A 522 -2.37 -14.23 45.68
N TYR A 523 -3.59 -13.73 45.48
CA TYR A 523 -4.72 -14.58 45.10
C TYR A 523 -4.70 -15.01 43.64
N HIS A 524 -3.96 -14.34 42.75
CA HIS A 524 -3.78 -14.84 41.39
C HIS A 524 -3.19 -16.25 41.39
N LYS A 525 -2.12 -16.47 42.16
CA LYS A 525 -1.48 -17.79 42.32
C LYS A 525 -2.46 -18.86 42.79
N SER A 526 -3.27 -18.53 43.80
CA SER A 526 -4.21 -19.48 44.40
C SER A 526 -5.28 -19.94 43.40
N HIS A 527 -5.82 -19.01 42.60
CA HIS A 527 -6.90 -19.30 41.65
C HIS A 527 -6.37 -20.01 40.41
N THR A 528 -5.29 -19.48 39.83
CA THR A 528 -4.64 -20.11 38.67
C THR A 528 -4.07 -21.49 38.99
N GLY A 529 -3.53 -21.69 40.20
CA GLY A 529 -3.09 -23.01 40.69
C GLY A 529 -4.23 -24.01 40.91
N ARG A 530 -5.49 -23.52 41.03
CA ARG A 530 -6.71 -24.34 41.09
C ARG A 530 -7.39 -24.51 39.73
N GLY A 531 -6.75 -24.07 38.65
CA GLY A 531 -7.30 -24.20 37.29
C GLY A 531 -8.24 -23.07 36.86
N VAL A 532 -8.37 -21.99 37.64
CA VAL A 532 -9.15 -20.81 37.27
C VAL A 532 -8.28 -19.88 36.43
N GLY A 533 -8.54 -19.82 35.12
CA GLY A 533 -7.79 -18.94 34.22
C GLY A 533 -8.28 -17.50 34.24
N CYS A 534 -7.50 -16.60 33.61
CA CYS A 534 -7.76 -15.17 33.65
C CYS A 534 -9.15 -14.77 33.13
N MET A 535 -9.67 -15.46 32.10
CA MET A 535 -10.97 -15.15 31.48
C MET A 535 -12.18 -15.36 32.40
N SER A 536 -12.03 -16.09 33.52
CA SER A 536 -13.09 -16.28 34.51
C SER A 536 -13.42 -14.99 35.27
N CYS A 537 -12.47 -14.06 35.36
CA CYS A 537 -12.65 -12.78 36.07
C CYS A 537 -12.43 -11.56 35.17
N HIS A 538 -11.54 -11.68 34.18
CA HIS A 538 -11.20 -10.59 33.26
C HIS A 538 -11.89 -10.76 31.91
N ALA A 539 -12.19 -9.65 31.25
CA ALA A 539 -12.83 -9.63 29.95
C ALA A 539 -12.08 -10.50 28.92
N LYS A 540 -12.82 -11.36 28.21
CA LYS A 540 -12.33 -12.16 27.08
C LYS A 540 -11.83 -11.30 25.92
N ILE A 541 -12.36 -10.09 25.77
CA ILE A 541 -11.87 -9.06 24.85
C ILE A 541 -11.19 -8.00 25.73
N PRO A 542 -9.87 -8.13 25.99
CA PRO A 542 -9.19 -7.34 27.01
C PRO A 542 -8.78 -5.98 26.45
N HIS A 543 -9.72 -5.21 25.90
CA HIS A 543 -9.46 -3.85 25.44
C HIS A 543 -9.77 -2.86 26.56
N GLY A 544 -11.05 -2.65 26.87
CA GLY A 544 -11.52 -1.83 28.00
C GLY A 544 -12.93 -2.18 28.42
N PHE A 545 -13.30 -1.82 29.64
CA PHE A 545 -14.57 -2.23 30.24
C PHE A 545 -15.11 -1.23 31.28
N THR A 546 -16.39 -1.42 31.66
CA THR A 546 -17.17 -0.55 32.55
C THR A 546 -16.76 -0.64 34.02
N ARG A 547 -15.92 -1.62 34.39
CA ARG A 547 -15.36 -1.79 35.74
C ARG A 547 -13.84 -1.67 35.70
N ALA A 548 -13.20 -1.42 36.85
CA ALA A 548 -11.74 -1.33 36.91
C ALA A 548 -11.08 -2.70 36.68
N ARG A 549 -9.82 -2.71 36.25
CA ARG A 549 -8.99 -3.93 36.05
C ARG A 549 -9.59 -4.96 35.07
N LEU A 550 -10.36 -4.48 34.09
CA LEU A 550 -11.05 -5.28 33.07
C LEU A 550 -11.96 -6.37 33.66
N ILE A 551 -12.52 -6.14 34.86
CA ILE A 551 -13.33 -7.15 35.55
C ILE A 551 -14.72 -7.27 34.91
N VAL A 552 -15.10 -8.51 34.64
CA VAL A 552 -16.44 -8.90 34.19
C VAL A 552 -17.14 -9.75 35.24
N THR A 553 -18.47 -9.76 35.22
CA THR A 553 -19.32 -10.61 36.05
C THR A 553 -20.13 -11.57 35.19
N THR A 554 -20.74 -12.57 35.84
CA THR A 554 -21.63 -13.54 35.20
C THR A 554 -22.89 -12.93 34.58
N THR A 555 -23.19 -11.66 34.85
CA THR A 555 -24.33 -10.92 34.28
C THR A 555 -23.96 -10.05 33.08
N ASP A 556 -22.67 -9.85 32.80
CA ASP A 556 -22.23 -9.03 31.67
C ASP A 556 -22.48 -9.72 30.31
N PRO A 557 -22.46 -8.99 29.18
CA PRO A 557 -22.73 -9.59 27.88
C PRO A 557 -21.78 -10.75 27.55
N VAL A 558 -22.34 -11.81 26.94
CA VAL A 558 -21.63 -13.06 26.62
C VAL A 558 -20.38 -12.84 25.74
N ALA A 559 -20.35 -11.77 24.95
CA ALA A 559 -19.19 -11.41 24.15
C ALA A 559 -17.94 -11.08 25.00
N TYR A 560 -18.13 -10.54 26.21
CA TYR A 560 -17.06 -10.06 27.07
C TYR A 560 -16.72 -11.00 28.23
N ARG A 561 -17.68 -11.80 28.71
CA ARG A 561 -17.45 -12.71 29.83
C ARG A 561 -16.89 -14.08 29.38
N GLY A 562 -16.16 -14.72 30.30
CA GLY A 562 -15.68 -16.10 30.15
C GLY A 562 -16.78 -17.15 30.37
N THR A 563 -16.43 -18.25 31.02
CA THR A 563 -17.35 -19.36 31.36
C THR A 563 -18.34 -18.95 32.47
N ALA A 564 -19.23 -19.86 32.87
CA ALA A 564 -20.14 -19.63 34.00
C ALA A 564 -19.42 -19.59 35.38
N GLU A 565 -18.13 -19.91 35.40
CA GLU A 565 -17.24 -19.78 36.55
C GLU A 565 -16.69 -18.35 36.58
N GLY A 566 -17.17 -17.53 37.51
CA GLY A 566 -16.73 -16.13 37.55
C GLY A 566 -17.29 -15.34 38.71
N LEU A 567 -16.97 -14.05 38.70
CA LEU A 567 -17.44 -13.10 39.70
C LEU A 567 -18.94 -12.84 39.52
N THR A 568 -19.71 -12.94 40.60
CA THR A 568 -21.13 -12.55 40.64
C THR A 568 -21.29 -11.12 41.12
N LEU A 569 -20.36 -10.65 41.96
CA LEU A 569 -20.31 -9.30 42.50
C LEU A 569 -18.88 -8.76 42.46
N TRP A 570 -18.73 -7.50 42.04
CA TRP A 570 -17.44 -6.81 42.05
C TRP A 570 -17.40 -5.71 43.11
N THR A 571 -16.34 -5.69 43.91
CA THR A 571 -16.01 -4.61 44.84
C THR A 571 -14.70 -3.92 44.40
N PRO A 572 -14.62 -2.58 44.43
CA PRO A 572 -13.45 -1.83 43.94
C PRO A 572 -12.24 -1.85 44.89
N ALA A 573 -12.44 -2.19 46.17
CA ALA A 573 -11.43 -2.08 47.23
C ALA A 573 -10.52 -3.32 47.30
N PRO A 574 -9.18 -3.16 47.21
CA PRO A 574 -8.23 -4.25 47.45
C PRO A 574 -8.47 -4.91 48.81
N GLY A 575 -8.34 -6.24 48.88
CA GLY A 575 -8.53 -7.00 50.12
C GLY A 575 -9.98 -7.22 50.56
N ALA A 576 -10.97 -6.60 49.92
CA ALA A 576 -12.40 -6.75 50.21
C ALA A 576 -13.09 -7.86 49.40
N TYR A 577 -12.32 -8.65 48.63
CA TYR A 577 -12.85 -9.79 47.88
C TYR A 577 -13.13 -10.96 48.84
N ALA A 578 -14.36 -11.45 48.82
CA ALA A 578 -14.82 -12.54 49.69
C ALA A 578 -15.40 -13.69 48.86
N ARG A 579 -15.57 -14.85 49.50
CA ARG A 579 -16.21 -16.02 48.88
C ARG A 579 -17.57 -15.68 48.26
N ALA A 580 -18.34 -14.81 48.90
CA ALA A 580 -19.66 -14.36 48.41
C ALA A 580 -19.60 -13.55 47.10
N SER A 581 -18.43 -13.06 46.69
CA SER A 581 -18.24 -12.34 45.43
C SER A 581 -18.15 -13.25 44.20
N CYS A 582 -18.04 -14.56 44.40
CA CYS A 582 -17.82 -15.55 43.33
C CYS A 582 -19.04 -16.45 43.11
N SER A 583 -19.15 -17.03 41.92
CA SER A 583 -20.11 -18.11 41.65
C SER A 583 -19.82 -19.34 42.52
N THR A 584 -20.86 -20.12 42.81
CA THR A 584 -20.78 -21.33 43.64
C THR A 584 -20.12 -22.53 42.95
N THR A 585 -19.62 -22.35 41.72
CA THR A 585 -18.95 -23.38 40.94
C THR A 585 -17.58 -23.74 41.54
N ALA A 586 -17.20 -25.03 41.46
CA ALA A 586 -15.95 -25.52 42.01
C ALA A 586 -14.73 -24.78 41.41
N GLY A 587 -13.76 -24.38 42.25
CA GLY A 587 -12.53 -23.67 41.84
C GLY A 587 -12.51 -22.18 42.17
N CYS A 588 -13.67 -21.52 42.25
CA CYS A 588 -13.82 -20.09 42.62
C CYS A 588 -13.78 -19.80 44.14
N HIS A 589 -13.72 -20.85 44.97
CA HIS A 589 -13.79 -20.79 46.44
C HIS A 589 -12.58 -21.48 47.08
#